data_AF-A0A7V7FY15-F1
#
_entry.id   AF-A0A7V7FY15-F1
#
_cell.length_a   1.000
_cell.length_b   1.000
_cell.length_c   1.000
_cell.angle_alpha   90.00
_cell.angle_beta   90.00
_cell.angle_gamma   90.00
#
_symmetry.space_group_name_H-M   'P 1'
#
loop_
_entity.id
_entity.type
_entity.pdbx_description
1 polymer ?
#
loop_
_entity_poly.entity_id
_entity_poly.type
_entity_poly.pdbx_seq_one_letter_code
_entity_poly.pdbx_strand_id
1 'polypeptide(L)'
;MAERDKQAADEAAPNADAEVDFAATVERLERLVEQLESGELSLEGSLAAFEQGVGLTREAQRRLDEAELRVRTLIERPDGSIAFAPFEAPTGEDGSEH
;
A
#
# COMPACT_ATOMS: atom_id res chain seq x y z
N MET A 1 38.33 -2.95 -22.88
CA MET A 1 38.27 -3.17 -21.42
C MET A 1 37.07 -2.38 -20.93
N ALA A 2 36.05 -3.11 -20.48
CA ALA A 2 34.81 -2.74 -19.81
C ALA A 2 34.42 -1.26 -19.70
N GLU A 3 33.68 -0.77 -20.69
CA GLU A 3 32.60 0.20 -20.48
C GLU A 3 31.31 -0.63 -20.40
N ARG A 4 30.87 -0.96 -19.18
CA ARG A 4 29.53 -1.48 -18.96
C ARG A 4 29.02 -1.01 -17.61
N ASP A 5 28.23 0.05 -17.73
CA ASP A 5 27.02 0.27 -16.97
C ASP A 5 27.16 0.46 -15.46
N LYS A 6 27.32 1.75 -15.15
CA LYS A 6 26.64 2.52 -14.12
C LYS A 6 25.16 2.13 -13.93
N GLN A 7 24.88 0.90 -13.51
CA GLN A 7 23.53 0.45 -13.18
C GLN A 7 23.60 -0.63 -12.09
N ALA A 8 23.88 -0.20 -10.87
CA ALA A 8 23.85 -1.06 -9.68
C ALA A 8 23.38 -0.28 -8.43
N ALA A 9 22.62 0.80 -8.62
CA ALA A 9 22.14 1.66 -7.53
C ALA A 9 20.61 1.84 -7.53
N ASP A 10 19.88 1.07 -8.35
CA ASP A 10 18.44 1.20 -8.56
C ASP A 10 17.67 -0.03 -8.05
N GLU A 11 18.15 -0.76 -7.04
CA GLU A 11 17.51 -2.04 -6.64
C GLU A 11 17.52 -2.32 -5.12
N ALA A 12 17.42 -1.30 -4.25
CA ALA A 12 17.22 -1.57 -2.80
C ALA A 12 16.76 -0.37 -1.94
N ALA A 13 15.97 0.57 -2.45
CA ALA A 13 15.34 1.58 -1.59
C ALA A 13 13.82 1.34 -1.55
N PRO A 14 13.19 1.25 -0.35
CA PRO A 14 11.75 1.39 -0.28
C PRO A 14 11.39 2.73 -0.94
N ASN A 15 10.36 2.72 -1.79
CA ASN A 15 9.92 3.90 -2.53
C ASN A 15 9.47 4.94 -1.50
N ALA A 16 10.37 5.87 -1.14
CA ALA A 16 10.13 6.89 -0.12
C ALA A 16 8.88 7.71 -0.46
N ASP A 17 8.61 7.90 -1.75
CA ASP A 17 7.38 8.54 -2.25
C ASP A 17 6.10 7.79 -1.83
N ALA A 18 6.11 6.46 -1.80
CA ALA A 18 4.95 5.66 -1.38
C ALA A 18 4.71 5.73 0.14
N GLU A 19 5.79 5.76 0.93
CA GLU A 19 5.70 5.98 2.38
C GLU A 19 5.21 7.38 2.73
N VAL A 20 5.74 8.41 2.06
CA VAL A 20 5.31 9.80 2.22
C VAL A 20 3.83 9.96 1.88
N ASP A 21 3.36 9.30 0.82
CA ASP A 21 1.97 9.42 0.37
C ASP A 21 0.99 8.59 1.24
N PHE A 22 1.41 7.43 1.78
CA PHE A 22 0.62 6.75 2.81
C PHE A 22 0.49 7.57 4.10
N ALA A 23 1.61 8.11 4.61
CA ALA A 23 1.60 8.97 5.79
C ALA A 23 0.73 10.22 5.59
N ALA A 24 0.79 10.84 4.41
CA ALA A 24 -0.07 11.96 4.05
C ALA A 24 -1.56 11.57 3.98
N THR A 25 -1.88 10.36 3.54
CA THR A 25 -3.26 9.83 3.52
C THR A 25 -3.80 9.68 4.94
N VAL A 26 -3.00 9.13 5.85
CA VAL A 26 -3.37 8.98 7.27
C VAL A 26 -3.55 10.35 7.93
N GLU A 27 -2.63 11.29 7.73
CA GLU A 27 -2.73 12.64 8.29
C GLU A 27 -4.01 13.37 7.85
N ARG A 28 -4.43 13.18 6.58
CA ARG A 28 -5.70 13.73 6.09
C ARG A 28 -6.90 13.09 6.77
N LEU A 29 -6.86 11.78 7.04
CA LEU A 29 -7.93 11.06 7.73
C LEU A 29 -8.07 11.56 9.17
N GLU A 30 -6.95 11.74 9.88
CA GLU A 30 -6.94 12.27 11.25
C GLU A 30 -7.57 13.66 11.33
N ARG A 31 -7.18 14.58 10.42
CA ARG A 31 -7.81 15.91 10.35
C ARG A 31 -9.31 15.85 10.07
N LEU A 32 -9.75 14.92 9.22
CA LEU A 32 -11.17 14.73 8.93
C LEU A 32 -11.94 14.24 10.15
N VAL A 33 -11.36 13.32 10.92
CA VAL A 33 -11.92 12.83 12.18
C VAL A 33 -12.01 13.97 13.19
N GLU A 34 -10.94 14.75 13.39
CA GLU A 34 -10.96 15.92 14.27
C GLU A 34 -12.07 16.91 13.90
N GLN A 35 -12.27 17.17 12.60
CA GLN A 35 -13.35 18.04 12.12
C GLN A 35 -14.73 17.46 12.41
N LEU A 36 -14.93 16.16 12.21
CA LEU A 36 -16.20 15.49 12.52
C LEU A 36 -16.49 15.48 14.02
N GLU A 37 -15.46 15.25 14.85
CA GLU A 37 -15.56 15.24 16.31
C GLU A 37 -15.77 16.62 16.91
N SER A 38 -15.34 17.70 16.22
CA SER A 38 -15.56 19.08 16.66
C SER A 38 -17.05 19.44 16.78
N GLY A 39 -17.91 18.79 15.98
CA GLY A 39 -19.34 19.09 15.90
C GLY A 39 -19.68 20.43 15.26
N GLU A 40 -18.71 21.14 14.68
CA GLU A 40 -18.93 22.46 14.04
C GLU A 40 -19.45 22.35 12.59
N LEU A 41 -19.43 21.15 12.01
CA LEU A 41 -19.90 20.91 10.64
C LEU A 41 -21.44 20.90 10.56
N SER A 42 -21.97 21.50 9.51
CA SER A 42 -23.37 21.30 9.12
C SER A 42 -23.60 19.86 8.69
N LEU A 43 -24.85 19.39 8.64
CA LEU A 43 -25.18 18.04 8.17
C LEU A 43 -24.57 17.73 6.79
N GLU A 44 -24.67 18.67 5.86
CA GLU A 44 -24.12 18.54 4.50
C GLU A 44 -22.58 18.50 4.54
N GLY A 45 -21.96 19.31 5.39
CA GLY A 45 -20.51 19.27 5.64
C GLY A 45 -20.04 17.95 6.23
N SER A 46 -20.77 17.41 7.21
CA SER A 46 -20.48 16.11 7.82
C SER A 46 -20.62 14.95 6.83
N LEU A 47 -21.62 15.00 5.94
CA LEU A 47 -21.79 14.02 4.86
C LEU A 47 -20.61 14.07 3.87
N ALA A 48 -20.22 15.27 3.44
CA ALA A 48 -19.07 15.44 2.55
C ALA A 48 -17.76 14.96 3.20
N ALA A 49 -17.54 15.31 4.47
CA ALA A 49 -16.39 14.85 5.25
C ALA A 49 -16.36 13.31 5.37
N PHE A 50 -17.52 12.69 5.64
CA PHE A 50 -17.65 11.24 5.69
C PHE A 50 -17.31 10.57 4.35
N GLU A 51 -17.84 11.08 3.23
CA GLU A 51 -17.52 10.57 1.90
C GLU A 51 -16.02 10.65 1.59
N GLN A 52 -15.38 11.76 1.94
CA GLN A 52 -13.93 11.91 1.81
C GLN A 52 -13.17 10.90 2.67
N GLY A 53 -13.59 10.70 3.93
CA GLY A 53 -12.99 9.71 4.82
C GLY A 53 -13.06 8.28 4.28
N VAL A 54 -14.20 7.90 3.68
CA VAL A 54 -14.37 6.60 3.01
C VAL A 54 -13.42 6.47 1.82
N GLY A 55 -13.25 7.53 1.02
CA GLY A 55 -12.31 7.56 -0.09
C GLY A 55 -10.85 7.37 0.35
N LEU A 56 -10.42 8.12 1.37
CA LEU A 56 -9.06 8.03 1.93
C LEU A 56 -8.78 6.65 2.52
N THR A 57 -9.74 6.06 3.23
CA THR A 57 -9.61 4.71 3.81
C THR A 57 -9.40 3.66 2.72
N ARG A 58 -10.15 3.75 1.61
CA ARG A 58 -9.98 2.83 0.47
C ARG A 58 -8.61 2.97 -0.19
N GLU A 59 -8.13 4.19 -0.36
CA GLU A 59 -6.80 4.46 -0.91
C GLU A 59 -5.69 3.93 0.00
N ALA A 60 -5.81 4.12 1.31
CA ALA A 60 -4.88 3.58 2.29
C ALA A 60 -4.83 2.04 2.23
N GLN A 61 -5.98 1.37 2.18
CA GLN A 61 -6.04 -0.09 2.07
C GLN A 61 -5.37 -0.58 0.79
N ARG A 62 -5.66 0.04 -0.36
CA ARG A 62 -5.06 -0.33 -1.64
C ARG A 62 -3.53 -0.26 -1.62
N ARG A 63 -2.97 0.75 -0.94
CA ARG A 63 -1.51 0.91 -0.81
C ARG A 63 -0.90 -0.16 0.08
N LEU A 64 -1.58 -0.53 1.17
CA LEU A 64 -1.16 -1.65 2.01
C LEU A 64 -1.17 -2.96 1.24
N ASP A 65 -2.20 -3.21 0.43
CA ASP A 65 -2.28 -4.41 -0.41
C ASP A 65 -1.13 -4.47 -1.42
N GLU A 66 -0.80 -3.33 -2.04
CA GLU A 66 0.33 -3.23 -2.98
C GLU A 66 1.68 -3.45 -2.27
N ALA A 67 1.86 -2.87 -1.09
CA ALA A 67 3.05 -3.10 -0.27
C ALA A 67 3.18 -4.58 0.14
N GLU A 68 2.08 -5.21 0.57
CA GLU A 68 2.04 -6.63 0.94
C GLU A 68 2.37 -7.52 -0.25
N LEU A 69 1.87 -7.21 -1.44
CA LEU A 69 2.22 -7.95 -2.66
C LEU A 69 3.73 -7.85 -2.94
N ARG A 70 4.30 -6.65 -2.88
CA ARG A 70 5.74 -6.44 -3.08
C ARG A 70 6.56 -7.23 -2.05
N VAL A 71 6.18 -7.18 -0.77
CA VAL A 71 6.84 -7.96 0.30
C VAL A 71 6.74 -9.46 0.03
N ARG A 72 5.57 -9.97 -0.35
CA ARG A 72 5.40 -11.40 -0.69
C ARG A 72 6.24 -11.84 -1.87
N THR A 73 6.42 -10.97 -2.85
CA THR A 73 7.30 -11.29 -3.98
C THR A 73 8.76 -11.37 -3.53
N LEU A 74 9.20 -10.62 -2.52
CA LEU A 74 10.56 -10.68 -1.99
C LEU A 74 10.77 -11.97 -1.15
N ILE A 75 11.24 -13.04 -1.78
CA ILE A 75 11.69 -14.27 -1.11
C ILE A 75 13.16 -14.15 -0.76
N GLU A 76 13.49 -14.24 0.52
CA GLU A 76 14.87 -14.42 0.98
C GLU A 76 15.31 -15.87 0.70
N ARG A 77 16.33 -16.02 -0.14
CA ARG A 77 16.92 -17.32 -0.46
C ARG A 77 17.90 -17.75 0.64
N PRO A 78 18.17 -19.06 0.80
CA PRO A 78 19.10 -19.57 1.81
C PRO A 78 20.56 -19.05 1.68
N ASP A 79 20.93 -18.44 0.55
CA ASP A 79 22.21 -17.74 0.36
C ASP A 79 22.17 -16.26 0.80
N GLY A 80 21.06 -15.79 1.38
CA GLY A 80 20.85 -14.41 1.81
C GLY A 80 20.52 -13.43 0.68
N SER A 81 20.34 -13.93 -0.55
CA SER A 81 19.90 -13.11 -1.69
C SER A 81 18.38 -12.99 -1.72
N ILE A 82 17.87 -11.82 -2.10
CA ILE A 82 16.43 -11.61 -2.27
C ILE A 82 16.03 -11.91 -3.72
N ALA A 83 14.95 -12.67 -3.91
CA ALA A 83 14.43 -12.99 -5.23
C ALA A 83 12.92 -12.80 -5.32
N PHE A 84 12.47 -12.33 -6.47
CA PHE A 84 11.05 -12.18 -6.78
C PHE A 84 10.41 -13.53 -7.13
N ALA A 85 9.49 -14.03 -6.32
CA ALA A 85 8.67 -15.18 -6.70
C ALA A 85 7.37 -14.75 -7.38
N PRO A 86 6.97 -15.42 -8.48
CA PRO A 86 5.68 -15.17 -9.11
C PRO A 86 4.55 -15.52 -8.15
N PHE A 87 3.56 -14.63 -8.04
CA PHE A 87 2.35 -14.86 -7.27
C PHE A 87 1.50 -15.95 -7.95
N GLU A 88 1.47 -17.16 -7.37
CA GLU A 88 0.44 -18.15 -7.69
C GLU A 88 -0.83 -17.76 -6.92
N ALA A 89 -1.80 -17.21 -7.65
CA ALA A 89 -3.14 -17.03 -7.10
C ALA A 89 -3.68 -18.40 -6.68
N PRO A 90 -4.33 -18.53 -5.51
CA PRO A 90 -5.01 -19.77 -5.16
C PRO A 90 -6.13 -19.99 -6.17
N THR A 91 -5.89 -20.85 -7.15
CA THR A 91 -6.95 -21.42 -7.98
C THR A 91 -7.84 -22.19 -7.03
N GLY A 92 -9.06 -21.68 -6.84
CA GLY A 92 -10.11 -22.33 -6.08
C GLY A 92 -10.51 -23.64 -6.77
N GLU A 93 -9.72 -24.67 -6.55
CA GLU A 93 -9.98 -26.06 -6.90
C GLU A 93 -9.84 -26.90 -5.62
N ASP A 94 -10.76 -26.68 -4.67
CA ASP A 94 -11.10 -27.71 -3.70
C ASP A 94 -12.63 -27.71 -3.52
N GLY A 95 -13.27 -28.25 -4.55
CA GLY A 95 -14.71 -28.49 -4.62
C GLY A 95 -15.03 -29.80 -5.35
N SER A 96 -14.06 -30.72 -5.42
CA SER A 96 -14.25 -32.06 -5.99
C SER A 96 -14.45 -33.08 -4.86
N GLU A 97 -15.72 -33.30 -4.54
CA GLU A 97 -16.35 -34.58 -4.18
C GLU A 97 -15.47 -35.71 -3.60
N HIS A 98 -15.66 -35.98 -2.31
CA HIS A 98 -15.93 -37.35 -1.83
C HIS A 98 -16.86 -37.34 -0.62
#